data_AF-A0A423TF71-F1
#
_entry.id   AF-A0A423TF71-F1
#
_cell.length_a   1.000
_cell.length_b   1.000
_cell.length_c   1.000
_cell.angle_alpha   90.00
_cell.angle_beta   90.00
_cell.angle_gamma   90.00
#
_symmetry.space_group_name_H-M   'P 1'
#
loop_
_entity.id
_entity.type
_entity.pdbx_description
1 polymer ?
#
loop_
_entity_poly.entity_id
_entity_poly.type
_entity_poly.pdbx_seq_one_letter_code
_entity_poly.pdbx_strand_id
1 'polypeptide(L)'
;MEKNIMENQDRLGCPVEARELNWGNEEQIREFPIPDVVLVADCIYYEQSLEPLVSTLYKLCSPDTKVLLSYEERTIGNKPLLQKKFFEMMEEHFCKEKIALEEQHELYRCEDIHIYKFSRR
;
A
#
# COMPACT_ATOMS: atom_id res chain seq x y z
N MET A 1 11.26 -12.34 -5.37
CA MET A 1 10.19 -12.05 -6.35
C MET A 1 10.48 -12.69 -7.70
N GLU A 2 11.73 -12.73 -8.17
CA GLU A 2 12.14 -13.30 -9.47
C GLU A 2 11.50 -14.66 -9.81
N LYS A 3 11.57 -15.63 -8.90
CA LYS A 3 10.96 -16.96 -9.11
C LYS A 3 9.47 -16.88 -9.45
N ASN A 4 8.70 -16.05 -8.75
CA ASN A 4 7.26 -15.90 -8.99
C ASN A 4 6.98 -15.21 -10.33
N ILE A 5 7.84 -14.26 -10.75
CA ILE A 5 7.74 -13.60 -12.06
C ILE A 5 7.96 -14.64 -13.16
N MET A 6 9.03 -15.43 -13.06
CA MET A 6 9.35 -16.47 -14.04
C MET A 6 8.25 -17.52 -14.15
N GLU A 7 7.71 -18.01 -13.03
CA GLU A 7 6.64 -19.01 -13.00
C GLU A 7 5.31 -18.50 -13.62
N ASN A 8 5.12 -17.19 -13.69
CA ASN A 8 3.91 -16.58 -14.24
C ASN A 8 4.15 -15.86 -15.57
N GLN A 9 5.35 -15.95 -16.17
CA GLN A 9 5.75 -15.20 -17.36
C GLN A 9 4.73 -15.33 -18.51
N ASP A 10 4.23 -16.54 -18.77
CA ASP A 10 3.27 -16.81 -19.85
C ASP A 10 1.89 -16.15 -19.62
N ARG A 11 1.63 -15.63 -18.42
CA ARG A 11 0.38 -14.95 -18.04
C ARG A 11 0.54 -13.42 -17.97
N LEU A 12 1.77 -12.90 -18.08
CA LEU A 12 2.01 -11.47 -17.99
C LEU A 12 1.73 -10.80 -19.34
N GLY A 13 0.87 -9.76 -19.33
CA GLY A 13 0.59 -8.95 -20.52
C GLY A 13 1.63 -7.86 -20.79
N CYS A 14 2.57 -7.65 -19.86
CA CYS A 14 3.60 -6.63 -19.94
C CYS A 14 4.87 -7.08 -19.18
N PRO A 15 6.03 -6.45 -19.42
CA PRO A 15 7.23 -6.68 -18.63
C PRO A 15 7.00 -6.36 -17.15
N VAL A 16 7.53 -7.20 -16.27
CA VAL A 16 7.53 -6.99 -14.81
C VAL A 16 8.95 -7.13 -14.31
N GLU A 17 9.36 -6.21 -13.45
CA GLU A 17 10.65 -6.25 -12.77
C GLU A 17 10.45 -6.32 -11.25
N ALA A 18 11.38 -6.94 -10.54
CA ALA A 18 11.49 -6.80 -9.10
C ALA A 18 12.70 -5.93 -8.77
N ARG A 19 12.50 -4.97 -7.86
CA ARG A 19 13.56 -4.11 -7.35
C ARG A 19 13.45 -4.00 -5.84
N GLU A 20 14.59 -3.82 -5.19
CA GLU A 20 14.64 -3.59 -3.76
C GLU A 20 14.20 -2.15 -3.45
N LEU A 21 13.36 -2.00 -2.43
CA LEU A 21 12.97 -0.70 -1.88
C LEU A 21 12.78 -0.83 -0.38
N ASN A 22 13.77 -0.36 0.38
CA ASN A 22 13.69 -0.24 1.82
C ASN A 22 12.91 1.02 2.17
N TRP A 23 11.80 0.87 2.91
CA TRP A 23 10.96 2.01 3.29
C TRP A 23 11.78 3.05 4.07
N GLY A 24 11.62 4.31 3.69
CA GLY A 24 12.35 5.45 4.24
C GLY A 24 13.70 5.72 3.56
N ASN A 25 14.19 4.85 2.67
CA ASN A 25 15.42 5.09 1.92
C ASN A 25 15.16 6.04 0.75
N GLU A 26 15.51 7.31 0.92
CA GLU A 26 15.29 8.33 -0.11
C GLU A 26 16.07 8.10 -1.40
N GLU A 27 17.27 7.55 -1.31
CA GLU A 27 18.10 7.31 -2.50
C GLU A 27 17.42 6.27 -3.39
N GLN A 28 16.99 5.16 -2.80
CA GLN A 28 16.25 4.11 -3.52
C GLN A 28 14.93 4.63 -4.10
N ILE A 29 14.16 5.42 -3.33
CA ILE A 29 12.88 5.99 -3.79
C ILE A 29 13.07 6.82 -5.07
N ARG A 30 14.13 7.63 -5.15
CA ARG A 30 14.40 8.50 -6.30
C ARG A 30 14.71 7.74 -7.58
N GLU A 31 15.07 6.46 -7.50
CA GLU A 31 15.33 5.62 -8.66
C GLU A 31 14.06 5.02 -9.27
N PHE A 32 12.90 5.18 -8.62
CA PHE A 32 11.62 4.73 -9.15
C PHE A 32 10.93 5.86 -9.93
N PRO A 33 10.29 5.56 -11.07
CA PRO A 33 9.42 6.52 -11.72
C PRO A 33 8.22 6.83 -10.83
N ILE A 34 7.61 8.00 -11.04
CA ILE A 34 6.31 8.32 -10.42
C ILE A 34 5.27 7.36 -11.00
N PRO A 35 4.63 6.52 -10.17
CA PRO A 35 3.64 5.56 -10.65
C PRO A 35 2.26 6.21 -10.74
N ASP A 36 1.42 5.72 -11.64
CA ASP A 36 -0.01 6.03 -11.65
C ASP A 36 -0.73 5.40 -10.44
N VAL A 37 -0.30 4.19 -10.06
CA VAL A 37 -0.90 3.42 -8.97
C VAL A 37 0.17 2.79 -8.09
N VAL A 38 0.00 2.88 -6.77
CA VAL A 38 0.76 2.13 -5.77
C VAL A 38 -0.17 1.14 -5.08
N LEU A 39 0.20 -0.13 -5.07
CA LEU A 39 -0.54 -1.19 -4.38
C LEU A 39 0.15 -1.52 -3.06
N VAL A 40 -0.61 -1.52 -1.97
CA VAL A 40 -0.13 -1.87 -0.63
C VAL A 40 -1.06 -2.92 -0.05
N ALA A 41 -0.60 -4.16 0.03
CA ALA A 41 -1.38 -5.25 0.59
C ALA A 41 -0.73 -5.71 1.90
N ASP A 42 -1.45 -5.53 3.00
CA ASP A 42 -1.09 -6.02 4.32
C ASP A 42 0.35 -5.63 4.73
N CYS A 43 0.56 -4.33 4.91
CA CYS A 43 1.87 -3.76 5.27
C CYS A 43 1.87 -3.09 6.67
N ILE A 44 0.74 -3.07 7.37
CA ILE A 44 0.57 -2.39 8.66
C ILE A 44 0.79 -3.40 9.80
N TYR A 45 2.07 -3.62 10.16
CA TYR A 45 2.46 -4.68 11.07
C TYR A 45 3.25 -4.24 12.32
N TYR A 46 4.23 -3.35 12.15
CA TYR A 46 5.14 -2.93 13.21
C TYR A 46 5.12 -1.41 13.35
N GLU A 47 5.28 -0.92 14.58
CA GLU A 47 5.25 0.53 14.84
C GLU A 47 6.42 1.26 14.18
N GLN A 48 7.59 0.63 14.18
CA GLN A 48 8.82 1.17 13.61
C GLN A 48 8.75 1.30 12.09
N SER A 49 7.85 0.58 11.42
CA SER A 49 7.70 0.64 9.97
C SER A 49 6.67 1.67 9.50
N LEU A 50 5.86 2.24 10.41
CA LEU A 50 4.79 3.16 10.00
C LEU A 50 5.34 4.43 9.36
N GLU A 51 6.23 5.14 10.05
CA GLU A 51 6.81 6.39 9.55
C GLU A 51 7.62 6.20 8.27
N PRO A 52 8.52 5.19 8.16
CA PRO A 52 9.20 4.90 6.91
C PRO A 52 8.24 4.57 5.76
N LEU A 53 7.16 3.82 6.02
CA LEU A 53 6.18 3.46 4.99
C LEU A 53 5.41 4.70 4.50
N VAL A 54 4.87 5.52 5.40
CA VAL A 54 4.14 6.74 5.04
C VAL A 54 5.03 7.72 4.28
N SER A 55 6.28 7.90 4.73
CA SER A 55 7.28 8.74 4.05
C SER A 55 7.59 8.23 2.64
N THR A 56 7.69 6.90 2.47
CA THR A 56 7.91 6.25 1.17
C THR A 56 6.74 6.49 0.24
N LEU A 57 5.51 6.26 0.70
CA LEU A 57 4.30 6.49 -0.09
C LEU A 57 4.19 7.96 -0.51
N TYR A 58 4.43 8.90 0.41
CA TYR A 58 4.40 10.33 0.10
C TYR A 58 5.41 10.74 -0.98
N LYS A 59 6.64 10.20 -0.91
CA LYS A 59 7.71 10.55 -1.85
C LYS A 59 7.56 9.86 -3.21
N LEU A 60 6.99 8.66 -3.26
CA LEU A 60 6.66 7.97 -4.52
C LEU A 60 5.47 8.62 -5.24
N CYS A 61 4.52 9.18 -4.50
CA CYS A 61 3.26 9.65 -5.07
C CYS A 61 3.32 11.11 -5.56
N SER A 62 2.80 11.32 -6.77
CA SER A 62 2.36 12.64 -7.24
C SER A 62 0.89 12.89 -6.87
N PRO A 63 0.34 14.10 -7.12
CA PRO A 63 -1.10 14.36 -6.99
C PRO A 63 -2.00 13.42 -7.83
N ASP A 64 -1.49 12.94 -8.97
CA ASP A 64 -2.24 12.05 -9.86
C ASP A 64 -2.16 10.57 -9.45
N THR A 65 -1.12 10.20 -8.67
CA THR A 65 -0.93 8.85 -8.17
C THR A 65 -2.05 8.41 -7.22
N LYS A 66 -2.56 7.19 -7.41
CA LYS A 66 -3.52 6.55 -6.49
C LYS A 66 -2.85 5.46 -5.67
N VAL A 67 -2.99 5.50 -4.35
CA VAL A 67 -2.57 4.40 -3.49
C VAL A 67 -3.80 3.55 -3.15
N LEU A 68 -3.76 2.26 -3.45
CA LEU A 68 -4.75 1.29 -3.01
C LEU A 68 -4.15 0.46 -1.87
N LEU A 69 -4.70 0.63 -0.68
CA LEU A 69 -4.31 -0.08 0.52
C LEU A 69 -5.37 -1.13 0.84
N SER A 70 -4.95 -2.39 0.93
CA SER A 70 -5.74 -3.48 1.51
C SER A 70 -5.10 -3.89 2.83
N TYR A 71 -5.88 -4.01 3.91
CA TYR A 71 -5.39 -4.57 5.17
C TYR A 71 -6.50 -5.33 5.92
N GLU A 72 -6.08 -6.28 6.73
CA GLU A 72 -6.94 -6.98 7.69
C GLU A 72 -7.02 -6.18 9.00
N GLU A 73 -8.23 -5.83 9.43
CA GLU A 73 -8.50 -5.24 10.74
C GLU A 73 -8.17 -6.25 11.83
N ARG A 74 -7.37 -5.82 12.81
CA ARG A 74 -6.90 -6.69 13.88
C ARG A 74 -7.16 -6.04 15.21
N THR A 75 -7.98 -6.70 16.01
CA THR A 75 -8.52 -6.16 17.26
C THR A 75 -7.71 -6.55 18.50
N ILE A 76 -6.71 -7.44 18.36
CA ILE A 76 -5.96 -8.01 19.47
C ILE A 76 -4.64 -7.25 19.70
N GLY A 77 -4.30 -7.04 20.97
CA GLY A 77 -3.02 -6.45 21.39
C GLY A 77 -2.90 -4.98 21.01
N ASN A 78 -1.73 -4.58 20.50
CA ASN A 78 -1.46 -3.19 20.10
C ASN A 78 -1.89 -2.86 18.66
N LYS A 79 -2.50 -3.81 17.93
CA LYS A 79 -2.86 -3.66 16.51
C LYS A 79 -3.89 -2.55 16.25
N PRO A 80 -4.93 -2.33 17.06
CA PRO A 80 -5.86 -1.22 16.86
C PRO A 80 -5.18 0.15 16.93
N LEU A 81 -4.27 0.32 17.89
CA LEU A 81 -3.51 1.57 18.06
C LEU A 81 -2.54 1.79 16.90
N LEU A 82 -1.89 0.73 16.42
CA LEU A 82 -1.00 0.77 15.28
C LEU A 82 -1.75 1.18 14.00
N GLN A 83 -2.88 0.56 13.74
CA GLN A 83 -3.74 0.87 12.59
C GLN A 83 -4.22 2.32 12.65
N LYS A 84 -4.72 2.76 13.81
CA LYS A 84 -5.12 4.15 14.03
C LYS A 84 -3.99 5.14 13.75
N LYS A 85 -2.80 4.92 14.33
CA LYS A 85 -1.62 5.78 14.13
C LYS A 85 -1.22 5.86 12.65
N PHE A 86 -1.24 4.74 11.94
CA PHE A 86 -0.96 4.72 10.50
C PHE A 86 -1.94 5.60 9.71
N PHE A 87 -3.24 5.47 9.98
CA PHE A 87 -4.25 6.28 9.29
C PHE A 87 -4.13 7.77 9.61
N GLU A 88 -3.86 8.13 10.86
CA GLU A 88 -3.61 9.52 11.26
C GLU A 88 -2.45 10.12 10.44
N MET A 89 -1.32 9.41 10.35
CA MET A 89 -0.16 9.86 9.58
C MET A 89 -0.43 9.95 8.06
N MET A 90 -1.18 8.99 7.50
CA MET A 90 -1.57 9.04 6.09
C MET A 90 -2.48 10.24 5.81
N GLU A 91 -3.44 10.52 6.69
CA GLU A 91 -4.40 11.61 6.54
C GLU A 91 -3.78 13.00 6.68
N GLU A 92 -2.55 13.14 7.20
CA GLU A 92 -1.82 14.40 7.19
C GLU A 92 -1.47 14.85 5.75
N HIS A 93 -1.22 13.89 4.85
CA HIS A 93 -0.73 14.16 3.50
C HIS A 93 -1.66 13.70 2.38
N PHE A 94 -2.60 12.81 2.70
CA PHE A 94 -3.50 12.18 1.73
C PHE A 94 -4.97 12.40 2.07
N CYS A 95 -5.80 12.46 1.05
CA CYS A 95 -7.24 12.25 1.17
C CYS A 95 -7.51 10.75 1.20
N LYS A 96 -8.35 10.29 2.13
CA LYS A 96 -8.73 8.89 2.32
C LYS A 96 -10.17 8.66 1.87
N GLU A 97 -10.39 7.61 1.09
CA GLU A 97 -11.71 7.14 0.67
C GLU A 97 -11.80 5.63 0.93
N LYS A 98 -12.85 5.17 1.60
CA LYS A 98 -13.10 3.74 1.79
C LYS A 98 -13.80 3.18 0.55
N ILE A 99 -13.30 2.09 0.01
CA ILE A 99 -13.98 1.35 -1.06
C ILE A 99 -15.04 0.46 -0.42
N ALA A 100 -16.27 0.51 -0.95
CA ALA A 100 -17.39 -0.25 -0.40
C ALA A 100 -17.17 -1.77 -0.57
N LEU A 101 -17.73 -2.58 0.33
CA LEU A 101 -17.58 -4.04 0.29
C LEU A 101 -18.23 -4.62 -0.98
N GLU A 102 -19.26 -3.95 -1.49
CA GLU A 102 -20.00 -4.27 -2.69
C GLU A 102 -19.19 -4.01 -3.97
N GLU A 103 -18.19 -3.14 -3.92
CA GLU A 103 -17.25 -2.89 -5.01
C GLU A 103 -16.09 -3.90 -5.04
N GLN A 104 -15.94 -4.70 -3.98
CA GLN A 104 -14.96 -5.77 -3.91
C GLN A 104 -15.47 -7.04 -4.60
N HIS A 105 -14.56 -7.98 -4.88
CA HIS A 105 -14.92 -9.24 -5.52
C HIS A 105 -15.92 -10.04 -4.66
N GLU A 106 -17.01 -10.49 -5.28
CA GLU A 106 -18.14 -11.16 -4.60
C GLU A 106 -17.74 -12.34 -3.70
N LEU A 107 -16.80 -13.17 -4.16
CA LEU A 107 -16.31 -14.36 -3.45
C LEU A 107 -15.03 -14.13 -2.62
N TYR A 108 -14.27 -13.06 -2.89
CA TYR A 108 -12.94 -12.85 -2.32
C TYR A 108 -12.89 -11.53 -1.55
N ARG A 109 -13.78 -11.42 -0.57
CA ARG A 109 -13.93 -10.27 0.32
C ARG A 109 -14.26 -10.73 1.73
N CYS A 110 -13.95 -9.90 2.72
CA CYS A 110 -14.23 -10.16 4.13
C CYS A 110 -14.58 -8.83 4.82
N GLU A 111 -15.49 -8.85 5.78
CA GLU A 111 -15.83 -7.64 6.56
C GLU A 111 -14.63 -7.09 7.34
N ASP A 112 -13.71 -7.97 7.73
CA ASP A 112 -12.46 -7.61 8.41
C ASP A 112 -11.35 -7.20 7.44
N ILE A 113 -11.53 -7.31 6.11
CA ILE A 113 -10.55 -6.87 5.11
C ILE A 113 -11.05 -5.59 4.45
N HIS A 114 -10.38 -4.48 4.74
CA HIS A 114 -10.75 -3.18 4.24
C HIS A 114 -9.84 -2.74 3.09
N ILE A 115 -10.45 -2.12 2.08
CA ILE A 115 -9.72 -1.46 1.00
C ILE A 115 -9.95 0.05 1.09
N TYR A 116 -8.87 0.81 1.09
CA TYR A 116 -8.86 2.26 1.07
C TYR A 116 -8.10 2.78 -0.14
N LYS A 117 -8.65 3.82 -0.76
CA LYS A 117 -7.99 4.61 -1.79
C LYS A 117 -7.47 5.89 -1.17
N PHE A 118 -6.20 6.20 -1.42
CA PHE A 118 -5.57 7.46 -1.04
C PHE A 118 -5.11 8.24 -2.27
N SER A 119 -5.28 9.55 -2.20
CA SER A 119 -4.71 10.50 -3.17
C SER A 119 -4.05 11.64 -2.44
N ARG A 120 -2.90 12.09 -2.92
CA ARG A 120 -2.14 13.18 -2.28
C ARG A 120 -2.98 14.47 -2.27
N ARG A 121 -2.89 15.23 -1.18
CA ARG A 121 -3.52 16.55 -1.03
C ARG A 121 -2.81 17.62 -1.84
#